data_AF-A0A9D8EG01-F1
#
_entry.id   AF-A0A9D8EG01-F1
#
_cell.length_a   1.000
_cell.length_b   1.000
_cell.length_c   1.000
_cell.angle_alpha   90.00
_cell.angle_beta   90.00
_cell.angle_gamma   90.00
#
_symmetry.space_group_name_H-M   'P 1'
#
loop_
_entity.id
_entity.type
_entity.pdbx_description
1 polymer ?
#
loop_
_entity_poly.entity_id
_entity_poly.type
_entity_poly.pdbx_seq_one_letter_code
_entity_poly.pdbx_strand_id
1 'polypeptide(L)'
;MSELIKKKPEKKEVIKNIIHQLHEGLSVEDAKKKFDNEAGSITSSEIAEIEQSLINDGMSVDEIKKFCNVHALLFESSLSQAMEKEESPGHPINTFKLENRQIEKLTGNLKEDVDDIETKDPAEIIKKIKDFLLQLKEIEHHYVRKEQLLFPFLEKYGFMGPSKVMWGKHNEIRELLKNASAGADKEELSKNLKTYISDYINPLIEEVEGMIFKEE
;
A
#
# COMPACT_ATOMS: atom_id res chain seq x y z
N MET A 1 52.43 -5.88 2.58
CA MET A 1 51.31 -5.79 3.54
C MET A 1 50.12 -5.26 2.76
N SER A 2 49.13 -6.11 2.51
CA SER A 2 47.94 -5.79 1.72
C SER A 2 47.00 -4.98 2.61
N GLU A 3 46.91 -3.68 2.38
CA GLU A 3 45.85 -2.87 2.97
C GLU A 3 44.51 -3.40 2.46
N LEU A 4 43.71 -3.91 3.39
CA LEU A 4 42.35 -4.37 3.19
C LEU A 4 41.50 -3.18 2.76
N ILE A 5 41.32 -3.00 1.45
CA ILE A 5 40.23 -2.20 0.90
C ILE A 5 38.95 -2.90 1.36
N LYS A 6 38.36 -2.44 2.47
CA LYS A 6 36.99 -2.81 2.86
C LYS A 6 36.08 -2.32 1.74
N LYS A 7 35.78 -3.19 0.77
CA LYS A 7 34.72 -3.00 -0.21
C LYS A 7 33.47 -2.62 0.60
N LYS A 8 32.91 -1.43 0.37
CA LYS A 8 31.61 -1.10 0.96
C LYS A 8 30.65 -2.25 0.61
N PRO A 9 29.86 -2.76 1.57
CA PRO A 9 28.85 -3.77 1.26
C PRO A 9 27.99 -3.24 0.11
N GLU A 10 27.69 -4.11 -0.85
CA GLU A 10 26.80 -3.74 -1.95
C GLU A 10 25.48 -3.27 -1.35
N LYS A 11 24.98 -2.12 -1.79
CA LYS A 11 23.76 -1.46 -1.27
C LYS A 11 22.59 -2.44 -1.11
N LYS A 12 22.47 -3.40 -2.03
CA LYS A 12 21.52 -4.51 -2.00
C LYS A 12 21.61 -5.35 -0.71
N GLU A 13 22.81 -5.71 -0.29
CA GLU A 13 23.07 -6.50 0.93
C GLU A 13 22.77 -5.71 2.20
N VAL A 14 23.06 -4.40 2.21
CA VAL A 14 22.69 -3.53 3.34
C VAL A 14 21.18 -3.52 3.52
N ILE A 15 20.42 -3.33 2.44
CA ILE A 15 18.96 -3.27 2.49
C ILE A 15 18.37 -4.63 2.87
N LYS A 16 18.86 -5.73 2.29
CA LYS A 16 18.46 -7.08 2.73
C LYS A 16 18.66 -7.30 4.22
N ASN A 17 19.80 -6.88 4.77
CA ASN A 17 20.07 -7.00 6.20
C ASN A 17 19.12 -6.15 7.04
N ILE A 18 18.79 -4.94 6.60
CA ILE A 18 17.78 -4.11 7.28
C ILE A 18 16.42 -4.80 7.28
N ILE A 19 16.02 -5.39 6.15
CA ILE A 19 14.76 -6.14 6.02
C ILE A 19 14.77 -7.36 6.95
N HIS A 20 15.84 -8.16 6.97
CA HIS A 20 15.95 -9.27 7.91
C HIS A 20 15.85 -8.82 9.37
N GLN A 21 16.51 -7.72 9.74
CA GLN A 21 16.45 -7.18 11.10
C GLN A 21 15.06 -6.67 11.47
N LEU A 22 14.30 -6.11 10.52
CA LEU A 22 12.89 -5.76 10.71
C LEU A 22 12.05 -7.02 11.04
N HIS A 23 12.31 -8.15 10.37
CA HIS A 23 11.67 -9.43 10.69
C HIS A 23 12.09 -9.99 12.05
N GLU A 24 13.29 -9.67 12.54
CA GLU A 24 13.79 -10.04 13.87
C GLU A 24 13.31 -9.11 15.00
N GLY A 25 12.53 -8.06 14.68
CA GLY A 25 11.91 -7.16 15.66
C GLY A 25 12.58 -5.79 15.80
N LEU A 26 13.43 -5.38 14.85
CA LEU A 26 13.93 -4.00 14.78
C LEU A 26 12.75 -3.02 14.58
N SER A 27 12.81 -1.85 15.21
CA SER A 27 11.80 -0.81 15.02
C SER A 27 11.89 -0.20 13.62
N VAL A 28 10.76 0.29 13.10
CA VAL A 28 10.70 0.99 11.80
C VAL A 28 11.59 2.24 11.82
N GLU A 29 11.63 2.95 12.95
CA GLU A 29 12.43 4.18 13.10
C GLU A 29 13.94 3.89 13.06
N ASP A 30 14.39 2.80 13.67
CA ASP A 30 15.79 2.41 13.66
C ASP A 30 16.20 1.84 12.29
N ALA A 31 15.31 1.10 11.63
CA ALA A 31 15.51 0.69 10.25
C ALA A 31 15.66 1.90 9.30
N LYS A 32 14.85 2.95 9.50
CA LYS A 32 14.94 4.21 8.73
C LYS A 32 16.27 4.92 8.92
N LYS A 33 16.72 5.07 10.16
CA LYS A 33 18.05 5.64 10.44
C LYS A 33 19.17 4.83 9.79
N LYS A 34 19.10 3.49 9.83
CA LYS A 34 20.10 2.65 9.17
C LYS A 34 20.07 2.81 7.66
N PHE A 35 18.89 2.84 7.05
CA PHE A 35 18.74 3.04 5.62
C PHE A 35 19.32 4.39 5.16
N ASP A 36 18.95 5.49 5.82
CA ASP A 36 19.42 6.83 5.48
C ASP A 36 20.95 6.96 5.62
N ASN A 37 21.54 6.31 6.63
CA ASN A 37 22.99 6.36 6.89
C ASN A 37 23.82 5.45 5.98
N GLU A 38 23.29 4.27 5.62
CA GLU A 38 24.07 3.20 4.99
C GLU A 38 23.73 2.97 3.51
N ALA A 39 22.48 3.19 3.10
CA ALA A 39 21.99 2.93 1.74
C ALA A 39 21.69 4.20 0.93
N GLY A 40 21.24 5.28 1.59
CA GLY A 40 20.94 6.56 0.94
C GLY A 40 19.64 6.53 0.14
N SER A 41 19.68 6.83 -1.16
CA SER A 41 18.50 6.79 -2.05
C SER A 41 18.31 5.41 -2.67
N ILE A 42 17.09 5.03 -3.06
CA ILE A 42 16.78 3.75 -3.73
C ILE A 42 15.74 3.97 -4.84
N THR A 43 15.89 3.23 -5.94
CA THR A 43 14.94 3.23 -7.07
C THR A 43 13.92 2.10 -6.95
N SER A 44 12.77 2.24 -7.61
CA SER A 44 11.73 1.20 -7.64
C SER A 44 12.24 -0.13 -8.22
N SER A 45 13.15 -0.08 -9.21
CA SER A 45 13.79 -1.27 -9.78
C SER A 45 14.72 -1.96 -8.77
N GLU A 46 15.51 -1.21 -8.00
CA GLU A 46 16.36 -1.79 -6.95
C GLU A 46 15.52 -2.46 -5.84
N ILE A 47 14.38 -1.85 -5.45
CA ILE A 47 13.43 -2.46 -4.51
C ILE A 47 12.94 -3.80 -5.06
N ALA A 48 12.45 -3.82 -6.31
CA ALA A 48 11.95 -5.03 -6.93
C ALA A 48 13.01 -6.14 -7.00
N GLU A 49 14.26 -5.79 -7.31
CA GLU A 49 15.37 -6.74 -7.31
C GLU A 49 15.72 -7.28 -5.92
N ILE A 50 15.57 -6.46 -4.87
CA ILE A 50 15.78 -6.87 -3.48
C ILE A 50 14.66 -7.81 -3.05
N GLU A 51 13.40 -7.43 -3.28
CA GLU A 51 12.24 -8.27 -2.97
C GLU A 51 12.31 -9.61 -3.69
N GLN A 52 12.61 -9.60 -4.99
CA GLN A 52 12.77 -10.83 -5.76
C GLN A 52 13.92 -11.68 -5.25
N SER A 53 15.03 -11.05 -4.82
CA SER A 53 16.13 -11.79 -4.24
C SER A 53 15.78 -12.41 -2.89
N LEU A 54 15.01 -11.71 -2.05
CA LEU A 54 14.56 -12.26 -0.76
C LEU A 54 13.62 -13.46 -0.95
N ILE A 55 12.76 -13.42 -1.96
CA ILE A 55 11.94 -14.58 -2.36
C ILE A 55 12.85 -15.75 -2.77
N ASN A 56 13.86 -15.47 -3.60
CA ASN A 56 14.80 -16.50 -4.05
C ASN A 56 15.63 -17.09 -2.89
N ASP A 57 15.90 -16.29 -1.86
CA ASP A 57 16.61 -16.69 -0.64
C ASP A 57 15.70 -17.50 0.33
N GLY A 58 14.43 -17.73 -0.04
CA GLY A 58 13.50 -18.63 0.65
C GLY A 58 12.41 -17.92 1.47
N MET A 59 12.37 -16.59 1.48
CA MET A 59 11.31 -15.85 2.17
C MET A 59 9.98 -16.00 1.43
N SER A 60 8.91 -16.25 2.19
CA SER A 60 7.59 -16.39 1.58
C SER A 60 7.03 -15.04 1.12
N VAL A 61 6.15 -15.07 0.11
CA VAL A 61 5.48 -13.86 -0.36
C VAL A 61 4.63 -13.23 0.75
N ASP A 62 4.02 -14.04 1.61
CA ASP A 62 3.19 -13.54 2.72
C ASP A 62 4.02 -12.86 3.82
N GLU A 63 5.27 -13.31 4.04
CA GLU A 63 6.22 -12.61 4.90
C GLU A 63 6.63 -11.25 4.32
N ILE A 64 6.85 -11.15 3.00
CA ILE A 64 7.14 -9.87 2.34
C ILE A 64 5.95 -8.91 2.45
N LYS A 65 4.72 -9.41 2.24
CA LYS A 65 3.49 -8.60 2.34
C LYS A 65 3.36 -7.92 3.70
N LYS A 66 3.64 -8.64 4.80
CA LYS A 66 3.52 -8.12 6.18
C LYS A 66 4.38 -6.87 6.42
N PHE A 67 5.50 -6.74 5.71
CA PHE A 67 6.42 -5.61 5.88
C PHE A 67 6.45 -4.66 4.67
N CYS A 68 5.65 -4.92 3.63
CA CYS A 68 5.50 -4.02 2.49
C CYS A 68 5.06 -2.60 2.92
N ASN A 69 4.15 -2.49 3.90
CA ASN A 69 3.77 -1.20 4.50
C ASN A 69 4.97 -0.49 5.15
N VAL A 70 5.84 -1.24 5.84
CA VAL A 70 7.01 -0.72 6.55
C VAL A 70 8.11 -0.27 5.57
N HIS A 71 8.37 -1.06 4.53
CA HIS A 71 9.39 -0.74 3.52
C HIS A 71 8.96 0.42 2.61
N ALA A 72 7.67 0.54 2.29
CA ALA A 72 7.17 1.70 1.55
C ALA A 72 7.40 3.01 2.34
N LEU A 73 7.13 3.01 3.65
CA LEU A 73 7.43 4.14 4.56
C LEU A 73 8.94 4.38 4.74
N LEU A 74 9.75 3.32 4.65
CA LEU A 74 11.21 3.38 4.71
C LEU A 74 11.79 4.08 3.47
N PHE A 75 11.23 3.81 2.30
CA PHE A 75 11.74 4.25 1.01
C PHE A 75 11.04 5.48 0.43
N GLU A 76 9.95 5.94 1.05
CA GLU A 76 9.12 7.09 0.64
C GLU A 76 9.95 8.31 0.21
N SER A 77 10.83 8.78 1.09
CA SER A 77 11.65 9.99 0.85
C SER A 77 12.57 9.85 -0.35
N SER A 78 13.01 8.63 -0.64
CA SER A 78 13.92 8.30 -1.73
C SER A 78 13.19 8.06 -3.06
N LEU A 79 12.01 7.45 -3.02
CA LEU A 79 11.16 7.19 -4.18
C LEU A 79 10.54 8.48 -4.74
N SER A 80 10.17 9.40 -3.84
CA SER A 80 9.55 10.70 -4.17
C SER A 80 10.41 11.58 -5.08
N GLN A 81 11.72 11.37 -5.15
CA GLN A 81 12.64 12.17 -5.98
C GLN A 81 12.82 11.64 -7.41
N ALA A 82 12.34 10.43 -7.74
CA ALA A 82 12.77 9.70 -8.93
C ALA A 82 11.71 9.52 -10.04
N MET A 83 10.45 9.94 -9.85
CA MET A 83 9.38 9.61 -10.80
C MET A 83 9.04 10.75 -11.77
N GLU A 84 9.24 10.50 -13.06
CA GLU A 84 8.67 11.35 -14.12
C GLU A 84 7.15 11.26 -14.08
N LYS A 85 6.49 12.43 -14.07
CA LYS A 85 5.03 12.52 -14.11
C LYS A 85 4.55 12.29 -15.54
N GLU A 86 4.21 11.05 -15.84
CA GLU A 86 3.48 10.72 -17.07
C GLU A 86 2.02 11.22 -16.93
N GLU A 87 1.73 12.35 -17.57
CA GLU A 87 0.44 13.07 -17.52
C GLU A 87 -0.29 13.06 -18.88
N SER A 88 0.26 12.37 -19.90
CA SER A 88 -0.30 12.39 -21.24
C SER A 88 -1.72 11.82 -21.27
N PRO A 89 -2.71 12.56 -21.82
CA PRO A 89 -4.06 12.06 -22.03
C PRO A 89 -4.05 10.88 -23.00
N GLY A 90 -4.23 9.66 -22.49
CA GLY A 90 -4.21 8.42 -23.26
C GLY A 90 -3.16 7.41 -22.83
N HIS A 91 -2.20 7.81 -21.97
CA HIS A 91 -1.28 6.85 -21.37
C HIS A 91 -1.97 6.03 -20.26
N PRO A 92 -1.88 4.68 -20.24
CA PRO A 92 -2.58 3.86 -19.23
C PRO A 92 -2.25 4.21 -17.78
N ILE A 93 -0.98 4.57 -17.50
CA ILE A 93 -0.57 5.01 -16.15
C ILE A 93 -1.32 6.27 -15.73
N ASN A 94 -1.52 7.24 -16.64
CA ASN A 94 -2.27 8.45 -16.33
C ASN A 94 -3.73 8.10 -15.97
N THR A 95 -4.35 7.16 -16.68
CA THR A 95 -5.69 6.66 -16.32
C THR A 95 -5.72 6.06 -14.91
N PHE A 96 -4.77 5.19 -14.56
CA PHE A 96 -4.71 4.62 -13.21
C PHE A 96 -4.49 5.68 -12.13
N LYS A 97 -3.63 6.67 -12.38
CA LYS A 97 -3.43 7.81 -11.46
C LYS A 97 -4.70 8.62 -11.28
N LEU A 98 -5.41 8.94 -12.37
CA LEU A 98 -6.68 9.68 -12.28
C LEU A 98 -7.74 8.91 -11.48
N GLU A 99 -7.78 7.57 -11.63
CA GLU A 99 -8.65 6.70 -10.84
C GLU A 99 -8.27 6.75 -9.35
N ASN A 100 -6.98 6.67 -9.03
CA ASN A 100 -6.47 6.85 -7.66
C ASN A 100 -6.89 8.20 -7.07
N ARG A 101 -6.76 9.30 -7.83
CA ARG A 101 -7.19 10.64 -7.38
C ARG A 101 -8.70 10.73 -7.12
N GLN A 102 -9.53 9.91 -7.77
CA GLN A 102 -10.95 9.84 -7.44
C GLN A 102 -11.19 9.02 -6.17
N ILE A 103 -10.48 7.90 -6.01
CA ILE A 103 -10.58 7.06 -4.81
C ILE A 103 -10.15 7.87 -3.56
N GLU A 104 -9.07 8.63 -3.63
CA GLU A 104 -8.64 9.52 -2.52
C GLU A 104 -9.67 10.58 -2.16
N LYS A 105 -10.37 11.15 -3.15
CA LYS A 105 -11.45 12.10 -2.87
C LYS A 105 -12.61 11.41 -2.15
N LEU A 106 -12.93 10.18 -2.55
CA LEU A 106 -13.97 9.39 -1.88
C LEU A 106 -13.60 9.07 -0.44
N THR A 107 -12.35 8.63 -0.17
CA THR A 107 -11.89 8.33 1.18
C THR A 107 -11.77 9.58 2.04
N GLY A 108 -11.25 10.68 1.48
CA GLY A 108 -11.15 11.98 2.15
C GLY A 108 -12.50 12.55 2.57
N ASN A 109 -13.48 12.54 1.67
CA ASN A 109 -14.84 13.00 1.98
C ASN A 109 -15.47 12.17 3.12
N LEU A 110 -15.28 10.85 3.13
CA LEU A 110 -15.83 10.01 4.20
C LEU A 110 -15.12 10.25 5.54
N LYS A 111 -13.79 10.45 5.53
CA LYS A 111 -13.03 10.78 6.76
C LYS A 111 -13.55 12.03 7.43
N GLU A 112 -13.72 13.12 6.67
CA GLU A 112 -14.30 14.37 7.18
C GLU A 112 -15.70 14.16 7.76
N ASP A 113 -16.49 13.28 7.15
CA ASP A 113 -17.83 12.95 7.63
C ASP A 113 -17.86 12.11 8.90
N VAL A 114 -16.86 11.26 9.08
CA VAL A 114 -16.71 10.33 10.21
C VAL A 114 -16.04 10.99 11.41
N ASP A 115 -15.13 11.93 11.21
CA ASP A 115 -14.45 12.65 12.31
C ASP A 115 -15.43 13.51 13.13
N ASP A 116 -16.49 14.01 12.49
CA ASP A 116 -17.55 14.83 13.12
C ASP A 116 -18.72 14.02 13.70
N ILE A 117 -18.53 12.72 13.97
CA ILE A 117 -19.61 11.79 14.37
C ILE A 117 -20.40 12.23 15.61
N GLU A 118 -19.81 13.01 16.51
CA GLU A 118 -20.49 13.45 17.74
C GLU A 118 -21.49 14.60 17.50
N THR A 119 -21.36 15.30 16.38
CA THR A 119 -22.16 16.49 16.06
C THR A 119 -23.23 16.25 14.98
N LYS A 120 -23.07 15.17 14.21
CA LYS A 120 -23.96 14.81 13.08
C LYS A 120 -24.98 13.74 13.48
N ASP A 121 -26.11 13.69 12.78
CA ASP A 121 -27.13 12.66 12.97
C ASP A 121 -26.55 11.28 12.58
N PRO A 122 -26.57 10.27 13.47
CA PRO A 122 -26.13 8.91 13.14
C PRO A 122 -26.77 8.33 11.87
N ALA A 123 -28.03 8.68 11.58
CA ALA A 123 -28.70 8.21 10.36
C ALA A 123 -28.08 8.79 9.09
N GLU A 124 -27.63 10.05 9.13
CA GLU A 124 -26.95 10.71 8.02
C GLU A 124 -25.58 10.08 7.76
N ILE A 125 -24.81 9.82 8.83
CA ILE A 125 -23.49 9.17 8.73
C ILE A 125 -23.62 7.76 8.16
N ILE A 126 -24.60 6.99 8.62
CA ILE A 126 -24.85 5.64 8.09
C ILE A 126 -25.16 5.69 6.59
N LYS A 127 -25.98 6.67 6.16
CA LYS A 127 -26.26 6.85 4.74
C LYS A 127 -24.99 7.16 3.94
N LYS A 128 -24.17 8.09 4.43
CA LYS A 128 -22.89 8.45 3.81
C LYS A 128 -21.92 7.28 3.71
N ILE A 129 -21.82 6.46 4.76
CA ILE A 129 -21.05 5.21 4.76
C ILE A 129 -21.57 4.25 3.69
N LYS A 130 -22.88 4.05 3.58
CA LYS A 130 -23.47 3.17 2.57
C LYS A 130 -23.21 3.67 1.15
N ASP A 131 -23.37 4.97 0.92
CA ASP A 131 -23.10 5.60 -0.37
C ASP A 131 -21.61 5.49 -0.73
N PHE A 132 -20.70 5.69 0.22
CA PHE A 132 -19.27 5.47 0.05
C PHE A 132 -18.95 4.02 -0.31
N LEU A 133 -19.46 3.04 0.44
CA LEU A 133 -19.20 1.62 0.19
C LEU A 133 -19.73 1.19 -1.18
N LEU A 134 -20.85 1.77 -1.63
CA LEU A 134 -21.39 1.52 -2.96
C LEU A 134 -20.47 2.09 -4.05
N GLN A 135 -19.97 3.31 -3.88
CA GLN A 135 -19.06 3.94 -4.85
C GLN A 135 -17.67 3.26 -4.87
N LEU A 136 -17.15 2.89 -3.70
CA LEU A 136 -15.83 2.26 -3.57
C LEU A 136 -15.80 0.86 -4.22
N LYS A 137 -16.93 0.17 -4.39
CA LYS A 137 -16.98 -1.11 -5.12
C LYS A 137 -16.43 -1.04 -6.54
N GLU A 138 -16.44 0.13 -7.17
CA GLU A 138 -15.86 0.33 -8.50
C GLU A 138 -14.33 0.15 -8.52
N ILE A 139 -13.66 0.16 -7.36
CA ILE A 139 -12.23 -0.15 -7.24
C ILE A 139 -11.89 -1.56 -7.76
N GLU A 140 -12.86 -2.49 -7.78
CA GLU A 140 -12.67 -3.82 -8.35
C GLU A 140 -12.28 -3.76 -9.83
N HIS A 141 -12.95 -2.92 -10.61
CA HIS A 141 -12.64 -2.76 -12.02
C HIS A 141 -11.22 -2.21 -12.23
N HIS A 142 -10.79 -1.31 -11.34
CA HIS A 142 -9.45 -0.74 -11.33
C HIS A 142 -8.38 -1.81 -11.03
N TYR A 143 -8.58 -2.62 -9.98
CA TYR A 143 -7.68 -3.72 -9.63
C TYR A 143 -7.63 -4.80 -10.71
N VAL A 144 -8.77 -5.22 -11.26
CA VAL A 144 -8.82 -6.22 -12.35
C VAL A 144 -8.03 -5.74 -13.57
N ARG A 145 -8.14 -4.46 -13.95
CA ARG A 145 -7.34 -3.91 -15.07
C ARG A 145 -5.84 -3.98 -14.76
N LYS A 146 -5.41 -3.65 -13.55
CA LYS A 146 -4.00 -3.74 -13.15
C LYS A 146 -3.50 -5.19 -13.16
N GLU A 147 -4.25 -6.09 -12.53
CA GLU A 147 -3.93 -7.50 -12.41
C GLU A 147 -3.86 -8.22 -13.76
N GLN A 148 -4.75 -7.88 -14.69
CA GLN A 148 -4.84 -8.57 -15.99
C GLN A 148 -4.05 -7.89 -17.10
N LEU A 149 -3.84 -6.56 -17.04
CA LEU A 149 -3.23 -5.80 -18.13
C LEU A 149 -1.86 -5.22 -17.78
N LEU A 150 -1.59 -4.88 -16.53
CA LEU A 150 -0.32 -4.25 -16.13
C LEU A 150 0.66 -5.28 -15.55
N PHE A 151 0.22 -6.05 -14.55
CA PHE A 151 1.08 -7.01 -13.84
C PHE A 151 1.75 -8.03 -14.77
N PRO A 152 1.08 -8.63 -15.77
CA PRO A 152 1.73 -9.59 -16.66
C PRO A 152 2.87 -8.98 -17.50
N PHE A 153 2.83 -7.67 -17.76
CA PHE A 153 3.95 -6.97 -18.41
C PHE A 153 5.07 -6.71 -17.41
N LEU A 154 4.76 -6.19 -16.22
CA LEU A 154 5.75 -5.96 -15.15
C LEU A 154 6.51 -7.25 -14.79
N GLU A 155 5.80 -8.37 -14.69
CA GLU A 155 6.38 -9.70 -14.44
C GLU A 155 7.41 -10.11 -15.50
N LYS A 156 7.17 -9.81 -16.78
CA LYS A 156 8.15 -10.08 -17.87
C LYS A 156 9.42 -9.24 -17.72
N TYR A 157 9.34 -8.10 -17.04
CA TYR A 157 10.48 -7.23 -16.74
C TYR A 157 11.09 -7.49 -15.35
N GLY A 158 10.75 -8.60 -14.69
CA GLY A 158 11.38 -9.01 -13.42
C GLY A 158 10.67 -8.51 -12.16
N PHE A 159 9.50 -7.88 -12.27
CA PHE A 159 8.72 -7.37 -11.14
C PHE A 159 7.69 -8.38 -10.61
N MET A 160 8.05 -9.68 -10.59
CA MET A 160 7.10 -10.72 -10.18
C MET A 160 6.79 -10.72 -8.69
N GLY A 161 7.81 -10.51 -7.84
CA GLY A 161 7.61 -10.31 -6.39
C GLY A 161 6.64 -9.16 -6.10
N PRO A 162 6.95 -7.92 -6.53
CA PRO A 162 6.07 -6.76 -6.32
C PRO A 162 4.64 -6.99 -6.84
N SER A 163 4.48 -7.52 -8.05
CA SER A 163 3.15 -7.74 -8.64
C SER A 163 2.29 -8.72 -7.81
N LYS A 164 2.90 -9.79 -7.28
CA LYS A 164 2.20 -10.75 -6.40
C LYS A 164 1.86 -10.18 -5.03
N VAL A 165 2.72 -9.32 -4.49
CA VAL A 165 2.46 -8.60 -3.23
C VAL A 165 1.28 -7.65 -3.40
N MET A 166 1.29 -6.85 -4.47
CA MET A 166 0.21 -5.90 -4.81
C MET A 166 -1.13 -6.61 -5.05
N TRP A 167 -1.13 -7.75 -5.75
CA TRP A 167 -2.34 -8.58 -5.86
C TRP A 167 -2.84 -9.04 -4.49
N GLY A 168 -1.94 -9.53 -3.62
CA GLY A 168 -2.31 -9.88 -2.24
C GLY A 168 -3.00 -8.75 -1.51
N LYS A 169 -2.48 -7.53 -1.62
CA LYS A 169 -3.10 -6.32 -1.05
C LYS A 169 -4.47 -6.02 -1.63
N HIS A 170 -4.67 -6.15 -2.95
CA HIS A 170 -6.00 -6.02 -3.54
C HIS A 170 -7.00 -7.02 -2.92
N ASN A 171 -6.58 -8.26 -2.66
CA ASN A 171 -7.44 -9.26 -2.02
C ASN A 171 -7.80 -8.89 -0.56
N GLU A 172 -6.83 -8.39 0.21
CA GLU A 172 -7.10 -7.88 1.57
C GLU A 172 -8.14 -6.76 1.54
N ILE A 173 -8.00 -5.80 0.61
CA ILE A 173 -8.96 -4.69 0.44
C ILE A 173 -10.34 -5.20 0.01
N ARG A 174 -10.41 -6.18 -0.89
CA ARG A 174 -11.68 -6.83 -1.28
C ARG A 174 -12.38 -7.46 -0.09
N GLU A 175 -11.64 -8.15 0.78
CA GLU A 175 -12.18 -8.75 2.01
C GLU A 175 -12.67 -7.69 2.99
N LEU A 176 -11.88 -6.64 3.23
CA LEU A 176 -12.28 -5.50 4.08
C LEU A 176 -13.56 -4.83 3.56
N LEU A 177 -13.62 -4.55 2.26
CA LEU A 177 -14.79 -3.93 1.62
C LEU A 177 -16.05 -4.81 1.74
N LYS A 178 -15.88 -6.13 1.58
CA LYS A 178 -16.98 -7.09 1.76
C LYS A 178 -17.48 -7.11 3.20
N ASN A 179 -16.56 -7.13 4.16
CA ASN A 179 -16.89 -7.15 5.59
C ASN A 179 -17.56 -5.84 6.04
N ALA A 180 -17.04 -4.69 5.59
CA ALA A 180 -17.67 -3.39 5.80
C ALA A 180 -19.08 -3.35 5.20
N SER A 181 -19.24 -3.72 3.93
CA SER A 181 -20.56 -3.79 3.28
C SER A 181 -21.56 -4.65 4.06
N ALA A 182 -21.14 -5.82 4.53
CA ALA A 182 -22.00 -6.71 5.32
C ALA A 182 -22.35 -6.14 6.71
N GLY A 183 -21.42 -5.41 7.34
CA GLY A 183 -21.69 -4.73 8.62
C GLY A 183 -22.62 -3.52 8.46
N ALA A 184 -22.55 -2.82 7.32
CA ALA A 184 -23.40 -1.67 7.03
C ALA A 184 -24.89 -2.02 6.92
N ASP A 185 -25.22 -3.27 6.57
CA ASP A 185 -26.60 -3.74 6.41
C ASP A 185 -27.23 -4.26 7.71
N LYS A 186 -26.48 -4.31 8.82
CA LYS A 186 -27.01 -4.76 10.12
C LYS A 186 -27.87 -3.67 10.77
N GLU A 187 -29.02 -4.06 11.30
CA GLU A 187 -29.96 -3.15 11.99
C GLU A 187 -29.34 -2.48 13.24
N GLU A 188 -28.38 -3.13 13.88
CA GLU A 188 -27.70 -2.64 15.09
C GLU A 188 -26.59 -1.62 14.82
N LEU A 189 -26.31 -1.31 13.54
CA LEU A 189 -25.26 -0.35 13.17
C LEU A 189 -25.45 1.01 13.85
N SER A 190 -26.70 1.47 13.99
CA SER A 190 -27.03 2.73 14.67
C SER A 190 -26.58 2.78 16.13
N LYS A 191 -26.55 1.64 16.82
CA LYS A 191 -26.16 1.54 18.24
C LYS A 191 -24.64 1.43 18.39
N ASN A 192 -23.96 0.83 17.42
CA ASN A 192 -22.53 0.52 17.47
C ASN A 192 -21.71 1.28 16.42
N LEU A 193 -22.20 2.45 15.98
CA LEU A 193 -21.64 3.17 14.83
C LEU A 193 -20.16 3.51 15.00
N LYS A 194 -19.76 4.01 16.18
CA LYS A 194 -18.35 4.33 16.49
C LYS A 194 -17.44 3.10 16.40
N THR A 195 -17.87 1.97 16.97
CA THR A 195 -17.14 0.70 16.91
C THR A 195 -17.05 0.18 15.48
N TYR A 196 -18.16 0.24 14.73
CA TYR A 196 -18.17 -0.17 13.33
C TYR A 196 -17.21 0.66 12.46
N ILE A 197 -17.17 1.97 12.67
CA ILE A 197 -16.22 2.85 11.99
C ILE A 197 -14.78 2.45 12.30
N SER A 198 -14.46 2.30 13.60
CA SER A 198 -13.12 1.94 14.05
C SER A 198 -12.67 0.57 13.52
N ASP A 199 -13.56 -0.41 13.49
CA ASP A 199 -13.20 -1.79 13.19
C ASP A 199 -13.26 -2.13 11.69
N TYR A 200 -14.06 -1.39 10.90
CA TYR A 200 -14.31 -1.73 9.49
C TYR A 200 -14.01 -0.58 8.52
N ILE A 201 -14.37 0.66 8.85
CA ILE A 201 -14.22 1.79 7.92
C ILE A 201 -12.80 2.35 7.94
N ASN A 202 -12.26 2.64 9.12
CA ASN A 202 -10.91 3.20 9.25
C ASN A 202 -9.84 2.26 8.66
N PRO A 203 -9.85 0.94 8.95
CA PRO A 203 -8.87 0.02 8.35
C PRO A 203 -9.02 -0.10 6.83
N LEU A 204 -10.25 -0.07 6.31
CA LEU A 204 -10.50 -0.10 4.87
C LEU A 204 -9.93 1.16 4.18
N ILE A 205 -10.18 2.34 4.76
CA ILE A 205 -9.65 3.59 4.20
C ILE A 205 -8.12 3.61 4.25
N GLU A 206 -7.53 3.22 5.38
CA GLU A 206 -6.08 3.18 5.57
C GLU A 206 -5.41 2.25 4.55
N GLU A 207 -5.97 1.05 4.32
CA GLU A 207 -5.42 0.12 3.34
C GLU A 207 -5.62 0.58 1.89
N VAL A 208 -6.75 1.21 1.56
CA VAL A 208 -6.98 1.78 0.22
C VAL A 208 -6.02 2.93 -0.07
N GLU A 209 -5.84 3.87 0.85
CA GLU A 209 -4.89 4.97 0.67
C GLU A 209 -3.44 4.48 0.69
N GLY A 210 -3.14 3.52 1.57
CA GLY A 210 -1.85 2.84 1.61
C GLY A 210 -1.55 2.08 0.32
N MET A 211 -2.57 1.60 -0.40
CA MET A 211 -2.42 0.98 -1.71
C MET A 211 -2.07 2.02 -2.78
N ILE A 212 -2.78 3.14 -2.83
CA ILE A 212 -2.50 4.25 -3.76
C ILE A 212 -1.06 4.74 -3.58
N PHE A 213 -0.62 4.89 -2.33
CA PHE A 213 0.75 5.27 -2.01
C PHE A 213 1.80 4.27 -2.52
N LYS A 214 1.52 2.96 -2.54
CA LYS A 214 2.47 1.96 -3.04
C LYS A 214 2.54 1.93 -4.57
N GLU A 215 1.53 2.44 -5.25
CA GLU A 215 1.43 2.43 -6.70
C GLU A 215 2.09 3.64 -7.37
N GLU A 216 2.24 4.72 -6.61
CA GLU A 216 2.77 6.02 -7.05
C GLU A 216 4.08 6.39 -6.36
#